data_AF-A0A957HW99-F1
#
_entry.id   AF-A0A957HW99-F1
#
_cell.length_a   1.000
_cell.length_b   1.000
_cell.length_c   1.000
_cell.angle_alpha   90.00
_cell.angle_beta   90.00
_cell.angle_gamma   90.00
#
_symmetry.space_group_name_H-M   'P 1'
#
loop_
_entity.id
_entity.type
_entity.pdbx_description
1 polymer ?
#
loop_
_entity_poly.entity_id
_entity_poly.type
_entity_poly.pdbx_seq_one_letter_code
_entity_poly.pdbx_strand_id
1 'polypeptide(L)'
;YVLSFSEAIANELDGTGVTVTALCPGPTESGFQARAAMEDSKLVQSGLMDAATVAKMGYEAMMAGKPIEVPGFTNKIGTLLPRLVPRSMTTKIVRNVQKRT
;
A
#
# COMPACT_ATOMS: atom_id res chain seq x y z
N TYR A 1 8.58 5.73 4.83
CA TYR A 1 9.45 5.25 5.92
C TYR A 1 9.50 3.74 5.94
N VAL A 2 8.44 3.04 6.38
CA VAL A 2 8.44 1.57 6.53
C VAL A 2 8.86 0.86 5.25
N LEU A 3 8.32 1.26 4.08
CA LEU A 3 8.74 0.72 2.77
C LEU A 3 10.26 0.80 2.57
N SER A 4 10.84 2.01 2.64
CA SER A 4 12.27 2.22 2.42
C SER A 4 13.15 1.53 3.48
N PHE A 5 12.67 1.44 4.72
CA PHE A 5 13.34 0.69 5.77
C PHE A 5 13.37 -0.80 5.44
N SER A 6 12.22 -1.39 5.09
CA SER A 6 12.12 -2.80 4.71
C SER A 6 12.94 -3.13 3.46
N GLU A 7 12.97 -2.25 2.45
CA GLU A 7 13.83 -2.40 1.27
C GLU A 7 15.32 -2.43 1.64
N ALA A 8 15.76 -1.54 2.53
CA ALA A 8 17.15 -1.49 2.99
C ALA A 8 17.53 -2.78 3.73
N ILE A 9 16.70 -3.24 4.68
CA ILE A 9 16.96 -4.49 5.41
C ILE A 9 16.93 -5.71 4.47
N ALA A 10 16.00 -5.75 3.50
CA ALA A 10 15.97 -6.81 2.50
C ALA A 10 17.29 -6.88 1.71
N ASN A 11 17.90 -5.73 1.41
CA ASN A 11 19.20 -5.68 0.73
C ASN A 11 20.37 -6.08 1.64
N GLU A 12 20.37 -5.66 2.90
CA GLU A 12 21.40 -6.04 3.88
C GLU A 12 21.41 -7.55 4.19
N LEU A 13 20.26 -8.22 4.08
CA LEU A 13 20.10 -9.66 4.32
C LEU A 13 20.30 -10.52 3.06
N ASP A 14 20.66 -9.93 1.92
CA ASP A 14 20.87 -10.70 0.69
C ASP A 14 21.95 -11.79 0.86
N GLY A 15 21.68 -12.98 0.35
CA GLY A 15 22.55 -14.15 0.52
C GLY A 15 22.53 -14.82 1.91
N THR A 16 21.83 -14.28 2.92
CA THR A 16 21.74 -14.89 4.27
C THR A 16 20.71 -16.02 4.37
N GLY A 17 19.80 -16.12 3.39
CA GLY A 17 18.64 -17.02 3.44
C GLY A 17 17.44 -16.44 4.18
N VAL A 18 17.54 -15.23 4.75
CA VAL A 18 16.42 -14.50 5.36
C VAL A 18 15.87 -13.49 4.35
N THR A 19 14.55 -13.48 4.16
CA THR A 19 13.85 -12.53 3.27
C THR A 19 13.00 -11.55 4.07
N VAL A 20 12.79 -10.35 3.51
CA VAL A 20 11.94 -9.31 4.08
C VAL A 20 11.01 -8.79 2.99
N THR A 21 9.72 -8.69 3.30
CA THR A 21 8.69 -8.23 2.36
C THR A 21 7.87 -7.09 2.95
N ALA A 22 7.81 -5.97 2.24
CA ALA A 22 6.94 -4.84 2.54
C ALA A 22 5.59 -4.99 1.81
N LEU A 23 4.53 -5.26 2.56
CA LEU A 23 3.16 -5.23 2.04
C LEU A 23 2.63 -3.79 2.02
N CYS A 24 2.30 -3.29 0.83
CA CYS A 24 1.87 -1.91 0.59
C CYS A 24 0.45 -1.87 -0.02
N PRO A 25 -0.60 -2.20 0.75
CA PRO A 25 -1.96 -2.26 0.22
C PRO A 25 -2.57 -0.87 0.09
N GLY A 26 -3.54 -0.76 -0.82
CA GLY A 26 -4.50 0.34 -0.81
C GLY A 26 -5.60 0.13 0.24
N PRO A 27 -6.73 0.85 0.12
CA PRO A 27 -7.87 0.70 1.02
C PRO A 27 -8.31 -0.76 1.13
N THR A 28 -8.34 -1.28 2.35
CA THR A 28 -8.58 -2.70 2.65
C THR A 28 -9.73 -2.82 3.64
N GLU A 29 -10.72 -3.65 3.35
CA GLU A 29 -11.88 -3.92 4.21
C GLU A 29 -11.44 -4.69 5.47
N SER A 30 -11.02 -3.93 6.47
CA SER A 30 -10.57 -4.40 7.78
C SER A 30 -11.00 -3.30 8.73
N GLY A 31 -11.71 -3.56 9.83
CA GLY A 31 -12.45 -2.55 10.63
C GLY A 31 -11.72 -1.27 11.10
N PHE A 32 -10.47 -1.06 10.70
CA PHE A 32 -9.75 0.20 10.62
C PHE A 32 -10.58 1.40 10.13
N GLN A 33 -11.42 1.30 9.08
CA GLN A 33 -12.20 2.47 8.60
C GLN A 33 -13.08 3.06 9.71
N ALA A 34 -13.80 2.19 10.42
CA ALA A 34 -14.63 2.57 11.56
C ALA A 34 -13.78 3.15 12.70
N ARG A 35 -12.67 2.47 13.04
CA ARG A 35 -11.77 2.91 14.11
C ARG A 35 -11.07 4.23 13.82
N ALA A 36 -10.79 4.53 12.55
CA ALA A 36 -10.12 5.74 12.11
C ALA A 36 -11.10 6.89 11.78
N ALA A 37 -12.41 6.68 11.95
CA ALA A 37 -13.46 7.63 11.54
C ALA A 37 -13.27 8.08 10.08
N MET A 38 -13.09 7.10 9.18
CA MET A 38 -12.81 7.30 7.75
C MET A 38 -13.95 6.80 6.85
N GLU A 39 -15.05 6.34 7.42
CA GLU A 39 -16.20 5.73 6.72
C GLU A 39 -16.77 6.68 5.64
N ASP A 40 -16.85 7.98 5.95
CA ASP A 40 -17.36 9.01 5.03
C ASP A 40 -16.31 9.60 4.08
N SER A 41 -15.11 9.01 4.02
CA SER A 41 -14.07 9.48 3.09
C SER A 41 -14.31 8.95 1.68
N LYS A 42 -14.03 9.78 0.68
CA LYS A 42 -14.07 9.35 -0.74
C LYS A 42 -13.20 8.13 -1.02
N LEU A 43 -12.13 7.93 -0.25
CA LEU A 43 -11.25 6.78 -0.34
C LEU A 43 -11.97 5.46 -0.04
N VAL A 44 -12.78 5.43 1.01
CA VAL A 44 -13.57 4.24 1.40
C VAL A 44 -14.69 3.98 0.39
N GLN A 45 -15.35 5.05 -0.07
CA GLN A 45 -16.40 4.95 -1.08
C GLN A 45 -15.90 4.54 -2.46
N SER A 46 -14.62 4.79 -2.78
CA SER A 46 -14.01 4.40 -4.07
C SER A 46 -13.72 2.90 -4.20
N GLY A 47 -14.02 2.11 -3.17
CA GLY A 47 -13.89 0.67 -3.16
C GLY A 47 -12.79 0.19 -2.21
N LEU A 48 -13.10 -0.87 -1.46
CA LEU A 48 -12.16 -1.56 -0.58
C LEU A 48 -11.81 -2.92 -1.18
N MET A 49 -10.56 -3.35 -1.01
CA MET A 49 -10.19 -4.74 -1.28
C MET A 49 -10.45 -5.60 -0.04
N ASP A 50 -10.94 -6.81 -0.24
CA ASP A 50 -11.11 -7.80 0.84
C ASP A 50 -9.78 -8.09 1.57
N ALA A 51 -9.84 -8.13 2.90
CA ALA A 51 -8.66 -8.34 3.74
C ALA A 51 -8.05 -9.73 3.57
N ALA A 52 -8.85 -10.78 3.36
CA ALA A 52 -8.32 -12.13 3.16
C ALA A 52 -7.51 -12.21 1.86
N THR A 53 -7.98 -11.54 0.81
CA THR A 53 -7.27 -11.40 -0.47
C THR A 53 -5.95 -10.64 -0.29
N VAL A 54 -5.96 -9.50 0.40
CA VAL A 54 -4.74 -8.71 0.70
C VAL A 54 -3.73 -9.54 1.49
N ALA A 55 -4.18 -10.26 2.51
CA ALA A 55 -3.33 -11.12 3.33
C ALA A 55 -2.73 -12.27 2.51
N LYS A 56 -3.54 -12.91 1.65
CA LYS A 56 -3.08 -13.99 0.76
C LYS A 56 -1.99 -13.51 -0.19
N MET A 57 -2.20 -12.37 -0.86
CA MET A 57 -1.19 -11.79 -1.76
C MET A 57 0.11 -11.45 -1.02
N GLY A 58 0.01 -10.88 0.18
CA GLY A 58 1.19 -10.59 1.01
C GLY A 58 1.94 -11.85 1.43
N TYR A 59 1.22 -12.90 1.81
CA TYR A 59 1.81 -14.19 2.16
C TYR A 59 2.52 -14.84 0.97
N GLU A 60 1.89 -14.86 -0.20
CA GLU A 60 2.49 -15.42 -1.42
C GLU A 60 3.76 -14.66 -1.83
N ALA A 61 3.75 -13.34 -1.73
CA ALA A 61 4.93 -12.51 -2.01
C ALA A 61 6.07 -12.76 -1.02
N MET A 62 5.75 -12.90 0.26
CA MET A 62 6.70 -13.25 1.32
C MET A 62 7.34 -14.61 1.07
N MET A 63 6.52 -15.62 0.75
CA MET A 63 7.00 -16.97 0.42
C MET A 63 7.86 -16.99 -0.85
N ALA A 64 7.62 -16.08 -1.79
CA ALA A 64 8.42 -15.91 -2.99
C ALA A 64 9.67 -15.04 -2.79
N GLY A 65 9.94 -14.55 -1.57
CA GLY A 65 11.08 -13.69 -1.27
C GLY A 65 11.04 -12.32 -1.95
N LYS A 66 9.84 -11.85 -2.34
CA LYS A 66 9.71 -10.55 -3.02
C LYS A 66 9.82 -9.42 -2.00
N PRO A 67 10.68 -8.41 -2.21
CA PRO A 67 10.88 -7.35 -1.23
C PRO A 67 9.67 -6.40 -1.10
N ILE A 68 8.83 -6.29 -2.14
CA ILE A 68 7.69 -5.35 -2.16
C ILE A 68 6.49 -6.05 -2.82
N GLU A 69 5.33 -5.97 -2.19
CA GLU A 69 4.05 -6.34 -2.81
C GLU A 69 3.03 -5.23 -2.65
N VAL A 70 2.32 -4.92 -3.74
CA VAL A 70 1.30 -3.88 -3.80
C VAL A 70 -0.01 -4.53 -4.29
N PRO A 71 -0.89 -4.95 -3.39
CA PRO A 71 -2.18 -5.53 -3.76
C PRO A 71 -3.03 -4.58 -4.61
N GLY A 72 -3.51 -5.05 -5.77
CA GLY A 72 -4.38 -4.30 -6.68
C GLY A 72 -3.64 -3.53 -7.79
N PHE A 73 -4.13 -3.69 -9.03
CA PHE A 73 -3.53 -3.08 -10.22
C PHE A 73 -3.64 -1.54 -10.23
N THR A 74 -4.76 -1.00 -9.76
CA THR A 74 -4.97 0.44 -9.61
C THR A 74 -4.00 1.04 -8.58
N ASN A 75 -3.71 0.32 -7.50
CA ASN A 75 -2.73 0.73 -6.50
C ASN A 75 -1.31 0.73 -7.08
N LYS A 76 -0.95 -0.28 -7.89
CA LYS A 76 0.34 -0.33 -8.60
C LYS A 76 0.53 0.84 -9.58
N ILE A 77 -0.53 1.31 -10.24
CA ILE A 77 -0.45 2.50 -11.10
C ILE A 77 -0.36 3.78 -10.26
N GLY A 78 -1.08 3.84 -9.14
CA GLY A 78 -1.04 4.93 -8.18
C GLY A 78 0.36 5.23 -7.62
N THR A 79 1.20 4.21 -7.46
CA THR A 79 2.58 4.39 -6.97
C THR A 79 3.53 4.98 -8.03
N LEU A 80 3.20 4.89 -9.32
CA LEU A 80 4.00 5.46 -10.41
C LEU A 80 3.68 6.95 -10.65
N LEU A 81 2.45 7.37 -10.39
CA LEU A 81 1.98 8.75 -10.59
C LEU A 81 2.88 9.81 -9.94
N PRO A 82 3.31 9.71 -8.65
CA PRO A 82 4.16 10.69 -8.01
C PRO A 82 5.53 10.90 -8.68
N ARG A 83 5.98 9.96 -9.52
CA ARG A 83 7.22 10.08 -10.30
C ARG A 83 7.04 10.86 -11.60
N LEU A 84 5.80 11.00 -12.08
CA LEU A 84 5.46 11.63 -13.36
C LEU A 84 4.81 13.01 -13.20
N VAL A 85 4.09 13.26 -12.10
CA VAL A 85 3.44 14.54 -11.84
C VAL A 85 4.19 15.41 -10.81
N PRO A 86 4.17 16.75 -10.95
CA PRO A 86 4.77 17.66 -9.98
C PRO A 86 4.22 17.46 -8.56
N ARG A 87 5.08 17.58 -7.55
CA ARG A 87 4.70 17.39 -6.13
C ARG A 87 3.48 18.21 -5.69
N SER A 88 3.31 19.42 -6.23
CA SER A 88 2.18 20.29 -5.91
C SER A 88 0.83 19.75 -6.39
N MET A 89 0.81 18.96 -7.46
CA MET A 89 -0.40 18.27 -7.93
C MET A 89 -0.68 17.03 -7.07
N THR A 90 0.35 16.26 -6.74
CA THR A 90 0.23 15.07 -5.88
C THR A 90 -0.41 15.42 -4.54
N THR A 91 0.01 16.50 -3.89
CA THR A 91 -0.57 16.94 -2.61
C THR A 91 -2.03 17.39 -2.74
N LYS A 92 -2.43 17.99 -3.88
CA LYS A 92 -3.83 18.35 -4.17
C LYS A 92 -4.70 17.10 -4.35
N ILE A 93 -4.20 16.09 -5.07
CA ILE A 93 -4.89 14.80 -5.28
C ILE A 93 -5.10 14.11 -3.93
N VAL A 94 -4.04 13.95 -3.13
CA VAL A 94 -4.11 13.34 -1.80
C VAL A 94 -5.14 14.03 -0.92
N ARG A 95 -5.11 15.38 -0.88
CA ARG A 95 -6.11 16.16 -0.12
C ARG A 95 -7.52 15.84 -0.60
N ASN A 96 -7.77 15.78 -1.91
CA ASN A 96 -9.10 15.56 -2.45
C ASN A 96 -9.63 14.15 -2.16
N VAL A 97 -8.75 13.14 -2.18
CA VAL A 97 -9.08 11.73 -1.87
C VAL A 97 -9.37 11.55 -0.38
N GLN A 98 -8.67 12.29 0.49
CA GLN A 98 -8.86 12.25 1.94
C GLN A 98 -9.99 13.15 2.46
N LYS A 99 -10.56 14.02 1.61
CA LYS A 99 -11.70 14.85 2.02
C LYS A 99 -12.85 13.96 2.47
N ARG A 100 -13.38 14.26 3.66
CA ARG A 100 -14.65 13.72 4.15
C ARG A 100 -15.79 14.36 3.36
N THR A 101 -16.79 13.54 3.02
CA THR A 101 -17.99 13.94 2.29
C THR A 101 -19.17 14.07 3.20
#